data_AF-A0A2N5EGT8-F1
#
_entry.id   AF-A0A2N5EGT8-F1
#
_cell.length_a   1.000
_cell.length_b   1.000
_cell.length_c   1.000
_cell.angle_alpha   90.00
_cell.angle_beta   90.00
_cell.angle_gamma   90.00
#
_symmetry.space_group_name_H-M   'P 1'
#
loop_
_entity.id
_entity.type
_entity.pdbx_description
1 polymer ?
#
loop_
_entity_poly.entity_id
_entity_poly.type
_entity_poly.pdbx_seq_one_letter_code
_entity_poly.pdbx_strand_id
1 'polypeptide(L)'
;MDKHVTDFLVIKDVVFWLIIGFVTLFLVVTLKIIRRSLADSNWKMSEAISEPEGSPVAPIAPGEPTGEATAVITAAPVKPVMVASSSRLIALIGGIILAAMYLGTGYYMLFAIFYLPEEVKNIDDINQFFVMGMTLFSPYAVNKLSTMFKG
;
A
#
# COMPACT_ATOMS: atom_id res chain seq x y z
N MET A 1 -48.07 4.87 -7.74
CA MET A 1 -46.73 4.25 -7.73
C MET A 1 -46.94 2.80 -7.38
N ASP A 2 -46.62 1.88 -8.29
CA ASP A 2 -46.91 0.45 -8.10
C ASP A 2 -46.03 -0.14 -7.00
N LYS A 3 -46.63 -0.98 -6.14
CA LYS A 3 -45.95 -1.62 -4.99
C LYS A 3 -44.66 -2.35 -5.39
N HIS A 4 -44.63 -2.92 -6.60
CA HIS A 4 -43.46 -3.59 -7.16
C HIS A 4 -42.26 -2.67 -7.39
N VAL A 5 -42.49 -1.40 -7.74
CA VAL A 5 -41.42 -0.41 -7.97
C VAL A 5 -40.81 0.01 -6.64
N THR A 6 -41.64 0.23 -5.61
CA THR A 6 -41.17 0.56 -4.26
C THR A 6 -40.40 -0.59 -3.62
N ASP A 7 -40.85 -1.84 -3.77
CA ASP A 7 -40.15 -3.00 -3.20
C ASP A 7 -38.76 -3.20 -3.86
N PHE A 8 -38.66 -3.02 -5.19
CA PHE A 8 -37.39 -3.11 -5.89
C PHE A 8 -36.39 -2.04 -5.45
N LEU A 9 -36.82 -0.78 -5.31
CA LEU A 9 -35.97 0.33 -4.84
C LEU A 9 -35.46 0.08 -3.42
N VAL A 10 -36.33 -0.41 -2.52
CA VAL A 10 -35.94 -0.73 -1.13
C VAL A 10 -34.93 -1.87 -1.09
N ILE A 11 -35.14 -2.93 -1.86
CA ILE A 11 -34.19 -4.06 -1.94
C ILE A 11 -32.82 -3.57 -2.45
N LYS A 12 -32.81 -2.76 -3.52
CA LYS A 12 -31.59 -2.18 -4.09
C LYS A 12 -30.80 -1.39 -3.05
N ASP A 13 -31.46 -0.51 -2.31
CA ASP A 13 -30.81 0.32 -1.29
C ASP A 13 -30.29 -0.52 -0.11
N VAL A 14 -31.04 -1.54 0.33
CA VAL A 14 -30.59 -2.45 1.38
C VAL A 14 -29.35 -3.22 0.94
N VAL A 15 -29.33 -3.75 -0.29
CA VAL A 15 -28.17 -4.47 -0.83
C VAL A 15 -26.95 -3.55 -0.96
N PHE A 16 -27.14 -2.33 -1.46
CA PHE A 16 -26.09 -1.33 -1.56
C PHE A 16 -25.44 -1.06 -0.19
N TRP A 17 -26.25 -0.75 0.83
CA TRP A 17 -25.75 -0.46 2.17
C TRP A 17 -25.09 -1.67 2.84
N LEU A 18 -25.58 -2.89 2.59
CA LEU A 18 -24.92 -4.11 3.06
C LEU A 18 -23.53 -4.27 2.47
N ILE A 19 -23.38 -4.07 1.16
CA ILE A 19 -22.08 -4.18 0.47
C ILE A 19 -21.12 -3.09 0.96
N ILE A 20 -21.58 -1.85 1.04
CA ILE A 20 -20.78 -0.73 1.57
C ILE A 20 -20.35 -1.02 3.02
N GLY A 21 -21.28 -1.49 3.85
CA GLY A 21 -21.00 -1.87 5.24
C GLY A 21 -19.94 -2.96 5.32
N PHE A 22 -20.06 -4.01 4.50
CA PHE A 22 -19.11 -5.12 4.46
C PHE A 22 -17.71 -4.69 3.99
N VAL A 23 -17.62 -3.95 2.88
CA VAL A 23 -16.34 -3.45 2.34
C VAL A 23 -15.64 -2.50 3.32
N THR A 24 -16.41 -1.59 3.92
CA THR A 24 -15.88 -0.65 4.92
C THR A 24 -15.42 -1.39 6.18
N LEU A 25 -16.20 -2.37 6.64
CA LEU A 25 -15.82 -3.21 7.78
C LEU A 25 -14.52 -3.97 7.51
N PHE A 26 -14.40 -4.58 6.32
CA PHE A 26 -13.19 -5.29 5.91
C PHE A 26 -11.96 -4.38 5.88
N LEU A 27 -12.11 -3.16 5.34
CA LEU A 27 -11.06 -2.14 5.34
C LEU A 27 -10.62 -1.77 6.78
N VAL A 28 -11.59 -1.50 7.66
CA VAL A 28 -11.31 -1.13 9.06
C VAL A 28 -10.64 -2.28 9.83
N VAL A 29 -11.10 -3.51 9.64
CA VAL A 29 -10.50 -4.70 10.27
C VAL A 29 -9.05 -4.87 9.79
N THR A 30 -8.81 -4.76 8.49
CA THR A 30 -7.46 -4.84 7.90
C THR A 30 -6.53 -3.76 8.46
N LEU A 31 -6.98 -2.50 8.52
CA LEU A 31 -6.21 -1.41 9.12
C LEU A 31 -5.94 -1.63 10.60
N LYS A 32 -6.90 -2.19 11.35
CA LYS A 32 -6.69 -2.55 12.77
C LYS A 32 -5.63 -3.64 12.93
N ILE A 33 -5.66 -4.67 12.09
CA ILE A 33 -4.66 -5.75 12.09
C ILE A 33 -3.27 -5.18 11.79
N ILE A 34 -3.14 -4.35 10.75
CA ILE A 34 -1.88 -3.70 10.39
C ILE A 34 -1.39 -2.83 11.56
N ARG A 35 -2.24 -1.96 12.10
CA ARG A 35 -1.88 -1.10 13.24
C ARG A 35 -1.41 -1.92 14.44
N ARG A 36 -2.11 -3.01 14.77
CA ARG A 36 -1.74 -3.90 15.87
C ARG A 36 -0.39 -4.56 15.61
N SER A 37 -0.19 -5.11 14.42
CA SER A 37 1.08 -5.72 14.02
C SER A 37 2.26 -4.73 14.10
N LEU A 38 2.04 -3.47 13.72
CA LEU A 38 3.06 -2.42 13.82
C LEU A 38 3.33 -1.99 15.28
N ALA A 39 2.29 -1.94 16.10
CA ALA A 39 2.41 -1.62 17.52
C ALA A 39 3.21 -2.70 18.28
N ASP A 40 2.97 -3.96 17.95
CA ASP A 40 3.65 -5.11 18.58
C ASP A 40 5.13 -5.21 18.16
N SER A 41 5.54 -4.61 17.04
CA SER A 41 6.86 -4.80 16.42
C SER A 41 7.90 -3.71 16.73
N ASN A 42 7.75 -2.88 17.77
CA ASN A 42 8.63 -1.73 18.06
C ASN A 42 8.86 -0.78 16.85
N TRP A 43 7.92 -0.75 15.91
CA TRP A 43 8.10 -0.06 14.64
C TRP A 43 8.10 1.46 14.84
N LYS A 44 9.05 2.15 14.21
CA LYS A 44 9.15 3.62 14.24
C LYS A 44 9.07 4.17 12.82
N MET A 45 8.13 5.08 12.60
CA MET A 45 7.94 5.73 11.31
C MET A 45 9.15 6.55 10.87
N SER A 46 9.85 7.18 11.82
CA SER A 46 11.10 7.90 11.54
C SER A 46 12.15 6.98 10.95
N GLU A 47 12.28 5.75 11.46
CA GLU A 47 13.24 4.77 10.95
C GLU A 47 12.88 4.30 9.53
N ALA A 48 11.59 4.12 9.26
CA ALA A 48 11.10 3.68 7.94
C ALA A 48 11.34 4.75 6.85
N ILE A 49 11.26 6.03 7.22
CA ILE A 49 11.46 7.16 6.31
C ILE A 49 12.94 7.58 6.25
N SER A 50 13.75 7.21 7.23
CA SER A 50 15.19 7.49 7.21
C SER A 50 15.97 6.49 6.38
N GLU A 51 17.07 6.92 5.78
CA GLU A 51 18.06 6.07 5.14
C GLU A 51 19.33 6.01 5.99
N PRO A 52 20.04 4.86 6.01
CA PRO A 52 21.35 4.81 6.63
C PRO A 52 22.27 5.76 5.88
N GLU A 53 22.99 6.62 6.59
CA GLU A 53 24.07 7.40 5.99
C GLU A 53 24.97 6.43 5.22
N GLY A 54 25.11 6.67 3.90
CA GLY A 54 26.08 5.95 3.09
C GLY A 54 27.41 5.98 3.83
N SER A 55 28.03 4.80 3.98
CA SER A 55 29.33 4.66 4.64
C SER A 55 30.22 5.84 4.23
N PRO A 56 30.81 6.61 5.17
CA PRO A 56 31.56 7.79 4.81
C PRO A 56 32.69 7.32 3.89
N VAL A 57 32.57 7.65 2.60
CA VAL A 57 33.70 7.62 1.69
C VAL A 57 34.61 8.70 2.23
N ALA A 58 35.54 8.30 3.09
CA ALA A 58 36.64 9.16 3.51
C ALA A 58 37.23 9.76 2.22
N PRO A 59 37.49 11.08 2.17
CA PRO A 59 38.07 11.70 1.00
C PRO A 59 39.36 10.94 0.67
N ILE A 60 39.40 10.28 -0.49
CA ILE A 60 40.61 9.63 -0.97
C ILE A 60 41.64 10.74 -1.14
N ALA A 61 42.61 10.79 -0.23
CA ALA A 61 43.79 11.60 -0.41
C ALA A 61 44.48 11.12 -1.70
N PRO A 62 44.87 12.01 -2.63
CA PRO A 62 45.49 11.59 -3.88
C PRO A 62 46.83 10.89 -3.63
N GLY A 63 46.89 9.56 -3.82
CA GLY A 63 48.19 8.88 -3.98
C GLY A 63 48.43 7.50 -3.36
N GLU A 64 47.44 6.70 -2.95
CA GLU A 64 47.71 5.32 -2.48
C GLU A 64 46.97 4.24 -3.28
N PRO A 65 47.62 3.08 -3.53
CA PRO A 65 47.26 2.16 -4.59
C PRO A 65 46.06 1.29 -4.23
N THR A 66 45.28 0.98 -5.26
CA THR A 66 44.11 0.11 -5.26
C THR A 66 44.44 -1.28 -4.70
N GLY A 67 44.10 -1.51 -3.43
CA GLY A 67 44.17 -2.82 -2.77
C GLY A 67 42.77 -3.29 -2.40
N GLU A 68 42.16 -4.10 -3.26
CA GLU A 68 41.06 -4.98 -2.83
C GLU A 68 41.56 -5.91 -1.71
N ALA A 69 40.65 -6.20 -0.78
CA ALA A 69 40.78 -7.11 0.35
C ALA A 69 41.60 -6.58 1.55
N THR A 70 40.88 -6.16 2.59
CA THR A 70 40.83 -6.78 3.94
C THR A 70 40.59 -5.68 4.98
N ALA A 71 39.32 -5.29 5.17
CA ALA A 71 38.91 -4.45 6.30
C ALA A 71 37.71 -5.09 7.01
N VAL A 72 37.96 -6.27 7.58
CA VAL A 72 37.28 -6.72 8.79
C VAL A 72 38.46 -6.85 9.77
N ILE A 73 38.53 -6.27 10.96
CA ILE A 73 37.60 -6.28 12.09
C ILE A 73 38.09 -5.18 13.05
N THR A 74 37.17 -4.47 13.71
CA THR A 74 37.21 -3.82 15.05
C THR A 74 36.59 -2.41 15.02
N ALA A 75 35.29 -2.35 14.83
CA ALA A 75 34.50 -1.25 15.35
C ALA A 75 33.29 -1.87 16.05
N ALA A 76 33.04 -1.43 17.29
CA ALA A 76 31.79 -1.71 18.00
C ALA A 76 30.58 -1.49 17.08
N PRO A 77 29.41 -2.12 17.32
CA PRO A 77 28.23 -1.93 16.48
C PRO A 77 27.73 -0.48 16.64
N VAL A 78 28.36 0.44 15.92
CA VAL A 78 27.87 1.80 15.76
C VAL A 78 26.64 1.67 14.91
N LYS A 79 25.48 1.75 15.57
CA LYS A 79 24.19 1.77 14.89
C LYS A 79 24.26 2.85 13.80
N PRO A 80 24.02 2.52 12.51
CA PRO A 80 24.11 3.47 11.42
C PRO A 80 23.31 4.73 11.76
N VAL A 81 23.91 5.90 11.56
CA VAL A 81 23.19 7.17 11.75
C VAL A 81 22.12 7.23 10.66
N MET A 82 20.87 7.26 11.10
CA MET A 82 19.70 7.28 10.22
C MET A 82 19.39 8.72 9.86
N VAL A 83 19.58 9.11 8.61
CA VAL A 83 19.31 10.47 8.11
C VAL A 83 17.97 10.49 7.40
N ALA A 84 17.25 11.61 7.51
CA ALA A 84 15.95 11.76 6.87
C ALA A 84 16.08 11.66 5.34
N SER A 85 15.39 10.69 4.72
CA SER A 85 15.37 10.55 3.26
C SER A 85 14.16 11.27 2.68
N SER A 86 14.40 12.35 1.93
CA SER A 86 13.36 13.05 1.18
C SER A 86 12.67 12.12 0.16
N SER A 87 13.40 11.15 -0.40
CA SER A 87 12.86 10.17 -1.34
C SER A 87 11.82 9.25 -0.69
N ARG A 88 12.15 8.65 0.48
CA ARG A 88 11.22 7.78 1.21
C ARG A 88 10.00 8.53 1.71
N LEU A 89 10.16 9.82 2.07
CA LEU A 89 9.04 10.68 2.44
C LEU A 89 8.09 10.92 1.27
N ILE A 90 8.62 11.27 0.08
CA ILE A 90 7.82 11.45 -1.13
C ILE A 90 7.12 10.14 -1.50
N ALA A 91 7.80 9.00 -1.40
CA ALA A 91 7.21 7.68 -1.65
C ALA A 91 6.04 7.38 -0.70
N LEU A 92 6.17 7.71 0.58
CA LEU A 92 5.07 7.58 1.55
C LEU A 92 3.87 8.45 1.17
N ILE A 93 4.10 9.73 0.89
CA ILE A 93 3.03 10.67 0.52
C ILE A 93 2.34 10.20 -0.77
N GLY A 94 3.12 9.82 -1.78
CA GLY A 94 2.61 9.26 -3.03
C GLY A 94 1.78 8.00 -2.79
N GLY A 95 2.23 7.12 -1.90
CA GLY A 95 1.48 5.93 -1.50
C GLY A 95 0.13 6.25 -0.85
N ILE A 96 0.07 7.28 0.02
CA ILE A 96 -1.19 7.73 0.63
C ILE A 96 -2.15 8.30 -0.42
N ILE A 97 -1.65 9.13 -1.34
CA ILE A 97 -2.46 9.72 -2.42
C ILE A 97 -3.00 8.60 -3.33
N LEU A 98 -2.14 7.67 -3.76
CA LEU A 98 -2.55 6.54 -4.58
C LEU A 98 -3.59 5.66 -3.86
N ALA A 99 -3.39 5.38 -2.57
CA ALA A 99 -4.36 4.62 -1.78
C ALA A 99 -5.71 5.35 -1.69
N ALA A 100 -5.71 6.67 -1.47
CA ALA A 100 -6.93 7.47 -1.43
C ALA A 100 -7.65 7.49 -2.78
N MET A 101 -6.93 7.60 -3.89
CA MET A 101 -7.50 7.53 -5.24
C MET A 101 -8.14 6.16 -5.50
N TYR A 102 -7.42 5.06 -5.21
CA TYR A 102 -7.95 3.70 -5.38
C TYR A 102 -9.20 3.45 -4.55
N LEU A 103 -9.19 3.85 -3.28
CA LEU A 103 -10.36 3.73 -2.40
C LEU A 103 -11.52 4.58 -2.91
N GLY A 104 -11.28 5.86 -3.23
CA GLY A 104 -12.29 6.78 -3.72
C GLY A 104 -12.96 6.27 -5.00
N THR A 105 -12.16 5.84 -5.98
CA THR A 105 -12.68 5.25 -7.22
C THR A 105 -13.43 3.94 -6.96
N GLY A 106 -12.95 3.09 -6.06
CA GLY A 106 -13.65 1.85 -5.68
C GLY A 106 -15.03 2.11 -5.08
N TYR A 107 -15.15 3.06 -4.14
CA TYR A 107 -16.44 3.45 -3.57
C TYR A 107 -17.36 4.11 -4.60
N TYR A 108 -16.80 4.95 -5.47
CA TYR A 108 -17.57 5.56 -6.56
C TYR A 108 -18.12 4.51 -7.53
N MET A 109 -17.34 3.49 -7.88
CA MET A 109 -17.81 2.39 -8.74
C MET A 109 -18.96 1.61 -8.10
N LEU A 110 -18.88 1.32 -6.80
CA LEU A 110 -19.99 0.71 -6.07
C LEU A 110 -21.24 1.58 -6.12
N PHE A 111 -21.10 2.90 -6.01
CA PHE A 111 -22.22 3.82 -6.16
C PHE A 111 -22.77 3.83 -7.60
N ALA A 112 -21.90 3.93 -8.61
CA ALA A 112 -22.29 3.99 -10.01
C ALA A 112 -23.05 2.74 -10.46
N ILE A 113 -22.65 1.55 -10.04
CA ILE A 113 -23.35 0.29 -10.36
C ILE A 113 -24.81 0.29 -9.84
N PHE A 114 -25.06 0.88 -8.68
CA PHE A 114 -26.38 0.85 -8.03
C PHE A 114 -27.28 2.06 -8.33
N TYR A 115 -26.71 3.18 -8.77
CA TYR A 115 -27.45 4.43 -8.96
C TYR A 115 -27.26 5.07 -10.34
N LEU A 116 -26.23 4.70 -11.10
CA LEU A 116 -25.95 5.21 -12.45
C LEU A 116 -25.70 4.06 -13.46
N PRO A 117 -26.62 3.09 -13.58
CA PRO A 117 -26.42 1.91 -14.44
C PRO A 117 -26.27 2.26 -15.93
N GLU A 118 -26.78 3.41 -16.37
CA GLU A 118 -26.62 3.88 -17.75
C GLU A 118 -25.19 4.35 -18.08
N GLU A 119 -24.45 4.82 -17.07
CA GLU A 119 -23.03 5.18 -17.18
C GLU A 119 -22.14 3.94 -17.12
N VAL A 120 -22.60 2.89 -16.43
CA VAL A 120 -21.93 1.59 -16.30
C VAL A 120 -22.41 0.63 -17.39
N LYS A 121 -22.27 1.05 -18.66
CA LYS A 121 -22.73 0.23 -19.80
C LYS A 121 -21.86 -0.99 -20.07
N ASN A 122 -20.60 -0.97 -19.65
CA ASN A 122 -19.64 -2.03 -19.90
C ASN A 122 -19.06 -2.56 -18.58
N ILE A 123 -19.49 -3.74 -18.17
CA ILE A 123 -18.92 -4.45 -17.00
C ILE A 123 -17.42 -4.74 -17.24
N ASP A 124 -16.99 -4.85 -18.49
CA ASP A 124 -15.59 -5.06 -18.86
C ASP A 124 -14.68 -3.89 -18.43
N ASP A 125 -15.16 -2.65 -18.49
CA ASP A 125 -14.38 -1.47 -18.07
C ASP A 125 -14.15 -1.48 -16.55
N ILE A 126 -15.13 -2.00 -15.78
CA ILE A 126 -14.99 -2.21 -14.33
C ILE A 126 -13.96 -3.29 -14.04
N ASN A 127 -14.03 -4.42 -14.76
CA ASN A 127 -13.07 -5.50 -14.61
C ASN A 127 -11.65 -5.03 -14.91
N GLN A 128 -11.47 -4.20 -15.94
CA GLN A 128 -10.18 -3.62 -16.30
C GLN A 128 -9.61 -2.75 -15.18
N PHE A 129 -10.44 -1.94 -14.50
CA PHE A 129 -10.01 -1.16 -13.33
C PHE A 129 -9.47 -2.07 -12.21
N PHE A 130 -10.19 -3.15 -11.87
CA PHE A 130 -9.73 -4.09 -10.84
C PHE A 130 -8.46 -4.85 -11.25
N VAL A 131 -8.37 -5.29 -12.51
CA VAL A 131 -7.16 -5.97 -13.03
C VAL A 131 -5.96 -5.04 -13.01
N MET A 132 -6.12 -3.80 -13.48
CA MET A 132 -5.04 -2.80 -13.42
C MET A 132 -4.64 -2.51 -11.97
N GLY A 133 -5.61 -2.40 -11.06
CA GLY A 133 -5.34 -2.28 -9.62
C GLY A 133 -4.49 -3.42 -9.09
N MET A 134 -4.86 -4.66 -9.38
CA MET A 134 -4.08 -5.83 -8.96
C MET A 134 -2.67 -5.86 -9.55
N THR A 135 -2.48 -5.41 -10.79
CA THR A 135 -1.14 -5.39 -11.43
C THR A 135 -0.16 -4.47 -10.71
N LEU A 136 -0.62 -3.34 -10.15
CA LEU A 136 0.21 -2.43 -9.37
C LEU A 136 0.77 -3.07 -8.08
N PHE A 137 0.02 -4.01 -7.50
CA PHE A 137 0.42 -4.70 -6.27
C PHE A 137 0.98 -6.10 -6.52
N SER A 138 0.92 -6.61 -7.76
CA SER A 138 1.31 -7.98 -8.11
C SER A 138 2.78 -8.30 -7.80
N PRO A 139 3.77 -7.42 -8.09
CA PRO A 139 5.18 -7.74 -7.81
C PRO A 139 5.43 -7.95 -6.32
N TYR A 140 4.72 -7.19 -5.47
CA TYR A 140 4.84 -7.30 -4.02
C TYR A 140 4.14 -8.55 -3.47
N ALA A 141 2.93 -8.83 -3.96
CA ALA A 141 2.17 -10.01 -3.56
C ALA A 141 2.91 -11.31 -3.88
N VAL A 142 3.47 -11.43 -5.10
CA VAL A 142 4.26 -12.60 -5.52
C VAL A 142 5.50 -12.76 -4.66
N ASN A 143 6.20 -11.68 -4.32
CA ASN A 143 7.37 -11.74 -3.45
C ASN A 143 7.02 -12.30 -2.05
N LYS A 144 5.92 -11.82 -1.46
CA LYS A 144 5.44 -12.29 -0.16
C LYS A 144 4.94 -13.74 -0.19
N LEU A 145 4.17 -14.14 -1.20
CA LEU A 145 3.72 -15.52 -1.39
C LEU A 145 4.91 -16.47 -1.56
N SER A 146 5.89 -16.09 -2.38
CA SER A 146 7.10 -16.91 -2.59
C SER A 146 7.88 -17.14 -1.30
N THR A 147 7.81 -16.23 -0.33
CA THR A 147 8.48 -16.37 0.96
C THR A 147 7.74 -17.34 1.88
N MET A 148 6.40 -17.42 1.77
CA MET A 148 5.58 -18.39 2.52
C MET A 148 5.69 -19.83 1.99
N PHE A 149 5.93 -20.01 0.69
CA PHE A 149 6.13 -21.33 0.07
C PHE A 149 7.60 -21.79 0.02
N LYS A 150 8.54 -20.95 0.46
CA LYS A 150 9.96 -21.31 0.64
C LYS A 150 10.28 -21.80 2.06
N GLY A 151 9.28 -21.89 2.93
CA GLY A 151 9.34 -22.64 4.19
C GLY A 151 8.85 -24.07 3.97
#